data_AF-A0A6F8URZ1-F1
#
_entry.id   AF-A0A6F8URZ1-F1
#
_cell.length_a   1.000
_cell.length_b   1.000
_cell.length_c   1.000
_cell.angle_alpha   90.00
_cell.angle_beta   90.00
_cell.angle_gamma   90.00
#
_symmetry.space_group_name_H-M   'P 1'
#
loop_
_entity.id
_entity.type
_entity.pdbx_description
1 polymer ?
#
loop_
_entity_poly.entity_id
_entity_poly.type
_entity_poly.pdbx_seq_one_letter_code
_entity_poly.pdbx_strand_id
1 'polypeptide(L)'
;MVSISPVILANDPLPAETIHEADTLCHRAGDMLMRASALSGAMRRNMPLDGLEATIMQIADEARCTLEATVRLGETLARLKARAAR
;
A
#
# COMPACT_ATOMS: atom_id res chain seq x y z
N MET A 1 -33.05 23.08 16.47
CA MET A 1 -32.19 21.90 16.23
C MET A 1 -31.21 22.28 15.15
N VAL A 2 -29.95 22.53 15.51
CA VAL A 2 -28.90 22.83 14.53
C VAL A 2 -28.63 21.53 13.77
N SER A 3 -29.10 21.46 12.53
CA SER A 3 -28.73 20.40 11.60
C SER A 3 -27.21 20.39 11.52
N ILE A 4 -26.59 19.34 12.03
CA ILE A 4 -25.15 19.15 12.01
C ILE A 4 -24.81 18.89 10.55
N SER A 5 -24.52 19.99 9.84
CA SER A 5 -24.38 20.08 8.39
C SER A 5 -23.40 19.05 7.82
N PRO A 6 -23.59 18.62 6.55
CA PRO A 6 -22.74 17.68 5.80
C PRO A 6 -21.23 18.03 5.77
N VAL A 7 -20.84 19.20 6.27
CA VAL A 7 -19.46 19.67 6.45
C VAL A 7 -18.68 18.84 7.48
N ILE A 8 -19.33 18.28 8.51
CA ILE A 8 -18.64 17.41 9.50
C ILE A 8 -18.31 16.05 8.88
N LEU A 9 -19.22 15.47 8.08
CA LEU A 9 -19.01 14.21 7.37
C LEU A 9 -17.88 14.28 6.32
N ALA A 10 -17.61 15.45 5.74
CA ALA A 10 -16.51 15.67 4.80
C ALA A 10 -15.14 15.84 5.47
N ASN A 11 -15.11 16.12 6.79
CA ASN A 11 -13.90 16.36 7.56
C ASN A 11 -13.72 15.36 8.71
N ASP A 12 -14.54 14.31 8.78
CA ASP A 12 -14.36 13.26 9.77
C ASP A 12 -12.98 12.62 9.53
N PRO A 13 -12.14 12.52 10.57
CA PRO A 13 -10.84 11.90 10.44
C PRO A 13 -11.04 10.46 9.98
N LEU A 14 -10.23 10.03 8.99
CA LEU A 14 -10.22 8.63 8.55
C LEU A 14 -9.99 7.72 9.77
N PRO A 15 -10.57 6.51 9.79
CA PRO A 15 -10.28 5.54 10.83
C PRO A 15 -8.77 5.36 10.98
N ALA A 16 -8.26 5.31 12.22
CA ALA A 16 -6.83 5.17 12.49
C ALA A 16 -6.21 3.96 11.79
N GLU A 17 -6.98 2.88 11.65
CA GLU A 17 -6.59 1.66 10.91
C GLU A 17 -6.37 1.95 9.41
N THR A 18 -7.21 2.78 8.79
CA THR A 18 -7.08 3.19 7.38
C THR A 18 -5.82 4.04 7.15
N ILE A 19 -5.53 4.96 8.08
CA ILE A 19 -4.31 5.77 8.05
C ILE A 19 -3.08 4.88 8.23
N HIS A 20 -3.11 3.99 9.22
CA HIS A 20 -2.02 3.05 9.50
C HIS A 20 -1.73 2.10 8.33
N GLU A 21 -2.77 1.62 7.64
CA GLU A 21 -2.61 0.77 6.46
C GLU A 21 -1.97 1.57 5.30
N ALA A 22 -2.34 2.84 5.13
CA ALA A 22 -1.70 3.73 4.15
C ALA A 22 -0.21 3.99 4.47
N ASP A 23 0.13 4.22 5.74
CA ASP A 23 1.52 4.39 6.17
C ASP A 23 2.34 3.12 5.92
N THR A 24 1.75 1.96 6.24
CA THR A 24 2.36 0.64 5.99
C THR A 24 2.62 0.42 4.50
N LEU A 25 1.70 0.82 3.61
CA LEU A 25 1.91 0.76 2.16
C LEU A 25 3.12 1.58 1.71
N CYS A 26 3.32 2.76 2.28
CA CYS A 26 4.47 3.62 1.97
C CYS A 26 5.79 2.92 2.32
N HIS A 27 5.86 2.32 3.51
CA HIS A 27 7.05 1.57 3.94
C HIS A 27 7.34 0.37 3.02
N ARG A 28 6.31 -0.41 2.68
CA ARG A 28 6.45 -1.57 1.78
C ARG A 28 6.93 -1.17 0.39
N ALA A 29 6.43 -0.05 -0.15
CA ALA A 29 6.91 0.49 -1.42
C ALA A 29 8.40 0.86 -1.36
N GLY A 30 8.86 1.47 -0.25
CA GLY A 30 10.27 1.75 0.00
C GLY A 30 11.13 0.49 0.02
N ASP A 31 10.71 -0.53 0.77
CA ASP A 31 11.41 -1.82 0.85
C ASP A 31 11.51 -2.52 -0.51
N MET A 32 10.44 -2.48 -1.30
CA MET A 32 10.44 -3.01 -2.67
C MET A 32 11.45 -2.31 -3.57
N LEU A 33 11.53 -0.97 -3.53
CA LEU A 33 12.51 -0.20 -4.30
C LEU A 33 13.94 -0.55 -3.89
N MET A 34 14.18 -0.69 -2.58
CA MET A 34 15.50 -1.10 -2.08
C MET A 34 15.88 -2.51 -2.57
N ARG A 35 14.95 -3.47 -2.54
CA ARG A 35 15.19 -4.82 -3.05
C ARG A 35 15.44 -4.84 -4.56
N ALA A 36 14.68 -4.07 -5.34
CA ALA A 36 14.88 -3.94 -6.77
C ALA A 36 16.27 -3.33 -7.10
N SER A 37 16.70 -2.34 -6.32
CA SER A 37 18.06 -1.77 -6.42
C SER A 37 19.13 -2.82 -6.10
N ALA A 38 18.95 -3.60 -5.03
CA ALA A 38 19.85 -4.67 -4.65
C ALA A 38 19.96 -5.77 -5.73
N LEU A 39 18.84 -6.15 -6.35
CA LEU A 39 18.79 -7.09 -7.47
C LEU A 39 19.61 -6.57 -8.66
N SER A 40 19.42 -5.31 -9.06
CA SER A 40 20.23 -4.70 -10.14
C SER A 40 21.73 -4.75 -9.82
N GLY A 41 22.10 -4.46 -8.58
CA GLY A 41 23.49 -4.60 -8.12
C GLY A 41 23.99 -6.05 -8.15
N ALA A 42 23.16 -7.02 -7.77
CA ALA A 42 23.51 -8.44 -7.79
C ALA A 42 23.72 -8.97 -9.21
N MET A 43 22.87 -8.57 -10.17
CA MET A 43 23.03 -8.90 -11.59
C MET A 43 24.35 -8.37 -12.14
N ARG A 44 24.71 -7.12 -11.82
CA ARG A 44 26.01 -6.52 -12.23
C ARG A 44 27.23 -7.24 -11.65
N ARG A 45 27.08 -7.92 -10.51
CA ARG A 45 28.15 -8.68 -9.85
C ARG A 45 28.17 -10.16 -10.25
N ASN A 46 27.37 -10.56 -11.25
CA ASN A 46 27.26 -11.95 -11.71
C ASN A 46 26.88 -12.93 -10.58
N MET A 47 25.94 -12.54 -9.71
CA MET A 47 25.38 -13.45 -8.71
C MET A 47 24.75 -14.68 -9.40
N PRO A 48 24.77 -15.88 -8.78
CA PRO A 48 24.16 -17.08 -9.35
C PRO A 48 22.68 -16.88 -9.72
N LEU A 49 22.26 -17.47 -10.84
CA LEU A 49 20.91 -17.32 -11.40
C LEU A 49 19.82 -17.72 -10.40
N ASP A 50 19.98 -18.83 -9.68
CA ASP A 50 19.01 -19.29 -8.67
C ASP A 50 18.79 -18.24 -7.57
N GLY A 51 19.84 -17.52 -7.17
CA GLY A 51 19.75 -16.46 -6.19
C GLY A 51 19.03 -15.22 -6.74
N LEU A 52 19.27 -14.89 -8.00
CA LEU A 52 18.55 -13.81 -8.70
C LEU A 52 17.06 -14.16 -8.86
N GLU A 53 16.75 -15.39 -9.25
CA GLU A 53 15.38 -15.89 -9.41
C GLU A 53 14.61 -15.85 -8.08
N ALA A 54 15.22 -16.34 -6.99
CA ALA A 54 14.62 -16.26 -5.66
C ALA A 54 14.35 -14.81 -5.24
N THR A 55 15.26 -13.89 -5.54
CA THR A 55 15.08 -12.45 -5.24
C THR A 55 13.94 -11.85 -6.06
N ILE A 56 13.85 -12.18 -7.35
CA ILE A 56 12.75 -11.74 -8.22
C ILE A 56 11.41 -12.26 -7.69
N MET A 57 11.32 -13.54 -7.31
CA MET A 57 10.10 -14.11 -6.75
C MET A 57 9.66 -13.39 -5.46
N GLN A 58 10.60 -13.07 -4.57
CA GLN A 58 10.29 -12.30 -3.36
C GLN A 58 9.77 -10.89 -3.67
N ILE A 59 10.38 -10.20 -4.63
CA ILE A 59 9.91 -8.87 -5.07
C ILE A 59 8.51 -8.98 -5.67
N ALA A 60 8.24 -10.00 -6.48
CA ALA A 60 6.94 -10.22 -7.10
C ALA A 60 5.84 -10.50 -6.07
N ASP A 61 6.13 -11.31 -5.06
CA ASP A 61 5.16 -11.61 -4.00
C ASP A 61 4.86 -10.38 -3.13
N GLU A 62 5.89 -9.61 -2.77
CA GLU A 62 5.73 -8.35 -2.05
C GLU A 62 4.91 -7.33 -2.88
N ALA A 63 5.17 -7.25 -4.18
CA ALA A 63 4.41 -6.40 -5.11
C ALA A 63 2.94 -6.78 -5.14
N ARG A 64 2.64 -8.08 -5.25
CA ARG A 64 1.28 -8.61 -5.24
C ARG A 64 0.56 -8.24 -3.94
N CYS A 65 1.19 -8.51 -2.79
CA CYS A 65 0.60 -8.24 -1.49
C CYS A 65 0.41 -6.73 -1.23
N THR A 66 1.29 -5.88 -1.78
CA THR A 66 1.18 -4.41 -1.73
C THR A 66 0.03 -3.91 -2.59
N LEU A 67 -0.14 -4.47 -3.79
CA LEU A 67 -1.27 -4.16 -4.67
C LEU A 67 -2.60 -4.53 -4.01
N GLU A 68 -2.71 -5.75 -3.47
CA GLU A 68 -3.91 -6.22 -2.77
C GLU A 68 -4.28 -5.29 -1.61
N ALA A 69 -3.31 -4.85 -0.80
CA ALA A 69 -3.54 -3.90 0.28
C ALA A 69 -3.99 -2.51 -0.24
N THR A 70 -3.37 -2.03 -1.33
CA THR A 70 -3.75 -0.75 -1.95
C THR A 70 -5.19 -0.77 -2.47
N VAL A 71 -5.60 -1.88 -3.10
CA VAL A 71 -6.98 -2.06 -3.57
C VAL A 71 -7.95 -2.08 -2.39
N ARG A 72 -7.67 -2.87 -1.34
CA ARG A 72 -8.51 -2.92 -0.13
C ARG A 72 -8.69 -1.54 0.52
N LEU A 73 -7.63 -0.75 0.59
CA LEU A 73 -7.68 0.61 1.12
C LEU A 73 -8.61 1.51 0.28
N GLY A 74 -8.51 1.42 -1.05
CA GLY A 74 -9.40 2.13 -1.97
C GLY A 74 -10.87 1.75 -1.79
N GLU A 75 -11.17 0.47 -1.62
CA GLU A 75 -12.52 0.00 -1.32
C GLU A 75 -13.04 0.51 0.03
N THR A 76 -12.19 0.53 1.05
CA THR A 76 -12.54 1.08 2.38
C THR A 76 -12.90 2.56 2.27
N LEU A 77 -12.10 3.35 1.55
CA LEU A 77 -12.40 4.76 1.28
C LEU A 77 -13.72 4.94 0.52
N ALA A 78 -14.00 4.09 -0.47
CA ALA A 78 -15.26 4.12 -1.22
C ALA A 78 -16.47 3.83 -0.32
N ARG A 79 -16.37 2.83 0.58
CA ARG A 79 -17.41 2.49 1.56
C ARG A 79 -17.67 3.64 2.54
N LEU A 80 -16.61 4.28 3.04
CA LEU A 80 -16.72 5.44 3.93
C LEU A 80 -17.43 6.61 3.24
N LYS A 81 -17.05 6.94 2.00
CA LYS A 81 -17.74 7.96 1.19
C LYS A 81 -19.21 7.65 0.98
N ALA A 82 -19.55 6.39 0.65
CA ALA A 82 -20.93 5.98 0.44
C ALA A 82 -21.79 6.07 1.72
N ARG A 83 -21.20 5.81 2.90
CA ARG A 83 -21.87 5.98 4.19
C ARG A 83 -22.10 7.45 4.53
N ALA A 84 -21.14 8.32 4.21
CA ALA A 84 -21.24 9.76 4.44
C ALA A 84 -22.28 10.47 3.57
N ALA A 85 -22.66 9.86 2.45
CA ALA A 85 -23.66 10.41 1.52
C ALA A 85 -25.12 9.99 1.84
N ARG A 86 -25.34 9.18 2.88
CA ARG A 86 -26.66 8.70 3.33
C ARG A 86 -27.09 9.44 4.59
#